data_AF-A0A2V9K9E3-F1
#
_entry.id   AF-A0A2V9K9E3-F1
#
_cell.length_a   1.000
_cell.length_b   1.000
_cell.length_c   1.000
_cell.angle_alpha   90.00
_cell.angle_beta   90.00
_cell.angle_gamma   90.00
#
_symmetry.space_group_name_H-M   'P 1'
#
loop_
_entity.id
_entity.type
_entity.pdbx_description
1 polymer ?
#
loop_
_entity_poly.entity_id
_entity_poly.type
_entity_poly.pdbx_seq_one_letter_code
_entity_poly.pdbx_strand_id
1 'polypeptide(L)'
;MTGTPGTWDSTRSKFYGTVIYEPETGLWKMWYTGSQDQPPWMRMTSVTDTRHIGYAVSRDGLHWKKPKLGIIDYLGSRENNLVVLDGQAASVIDLKRSKVPGAKRRYRMYMESFGGPPPGATNFRWFGSDDGLHWEEEGRVSEQELPIELAHVIYDPDDPHPERRWKA
;
A
#
# COMPACT_ATOMS: atom_id res chain seq x y z
N MET A 1 -8.19 6.33 12.72
CA MET A 1 -8.25 7.70 12.17
C MET A 1 -8.82 7.66 10.77
N THR A 2 -10.14 7.68 10.63
CA THR A 2 -10.75 8.05 9.34
C THR A 2 -10.45 9.52 9.06
N GLY A 3 -10.45 9.91 7.79
CA GLY A 3 -10.34 11.33 7.45
C GLY A 3 -11.62 12.10 7.76
N THR A 4 -11.53 13.43 7.73
CA THR A 4 -12.70 14.30 7.89
C THR A 4 -13.66 14.13 6.71
N PRO A 5 -14.96 14.48 6.86
CA PRO A 5 -15.89 14.44 5.74
C PRO A 5 -15.33 15.15 4.49
N GLY A 6 -15.42 14.49 3.34
CA GLY A 6 -14.91 15.02 2.07
C GLY A 6 -13.47 14.60 1.72
N THR A 7 -12.73 13.93 2.62
CA THR A 7 -11.44 13.32 2.26
C THR A 7 -11.61 11.92 1.66
N TRP A 8 -10.60 11.47 0.94
CA TRP A 8 -10.61 10.19 0.24
C TRP A 8 -10.73 8.97 1.17
N ASP A 9 -10.43 9.09 2.46
CA ASP A 9 -10.48 8.03 3.48
C ASP A 9 -11.51 8.31 4.58
N SER A 10 -12.53 9.11 4.27
CA SER A 10 -13.50 9.60 5.26
C SER A 10 -14.44 8.52 5.80
N THR A 11 -14.69 7.45 5.05
CA THR A 11 -15.63 6.39 5.48
C THR A 11 -14.95 5.19 6.08
N ARG A 12 -13.82 4.79 5.51
CA ARG A 12 -13.04 3.65 5.99
C ARG A 12 -11.58 3.99 5.90
N SER A 13 -10.87 3.71 6.99
CA SER A 13 -9.44 3.48 6.99
C SER A 13 -9.27 2.06 7.49
N LYS A 14 -9.05 1.11 6.58
CA LYS A 14 -8.90 -0.31 6.92
C LYS A 14 -7.46 -0.55 7.35
N PHE A 15 -7.29 -1.39 8.38
CA PHE A 15 -5.97 -1.85 8.84
C PHE A 15 -5.39 -2.95 7.95
N TYR A 16 -5.50 -2.78 6.63
CA TYR A 16 -4.62 -3.48 5.70
C TYR A 16 -3.61 -2.46 5.20
N GLY A 17 -2.37 -2.64 5.58
CA GLY A 17 -1.34 -1.63 5.48
C GLY A 17 -0.10 -1.96 6.31
N THR A 18 1.06 -1.45 5.94
CA THR A 18 2.34 -1.70 6.65
C THR A 18 2.78 -0.48 7.43
N VAL A 19 3.28 -0.70 8.65
CA VAL A 19 4.03 0.29 9.42
C VAL A 19 5.52 -0.08 9.45
N ILE A 20 6.40 0.84 9.06
CA ILE A 20 7.86 0.68 9.11
C ILE A 20 8.46 1.86 9.86
N TYR A 21 9.27 1.61 10.88
CA TYR A 21 10.14 2.64 11.45
C TYR A 21 11.38 2.83 10.58
N GLU A 22 11.74 4.06 10.24
CA GLU A 22 12.94 4.40 9.50
C GLU A 22 13.93 5.14 10.42
N PRO A 23 14.99 4.47 10.92
CA PRO A 23 15.93 5.07 11.85
C PRO A 23 16.67 6.28 11.27
N GLU A 24 16.92 6.30 9.95
CA GLU A 24 17.65 7.38 9.27
C GLU A 24 16.89 8.71 9.33
N THR A 25 15.56 8.67 9.33
CA THR A 25 14.71 9.86 9.44
C THR A 25 14.04 10.02 10.80
N GLY A 26 14.09 8.99 11.65
CA GLY A 26 13.41 8.95 12.94
C GLY A 26 11.88 8.93 12.81
N LEU A 27 11.35 8.44 11.68
CA LEU A 27 9.92 8.43 11.38
C LEU A 27 9.38 7.01 11.27
N TRP A 28 8.22 6.80 11.89
CA TRP A 28 7.31 5.74 11.53
C TRP A 28 6.56 6.13 10.26
N LYS A 29 6.54 5.24 9.28
CA LYS A 29 5.85 5.38 8.01
C LYS A 29 4.73 4.35 7.93
N MET A 30 3.58 4.74 7.41
CA MET A 30 2.42 3.86 7.23
C MET A 30 1.91 3.98 5.80
N TRP A 31 1.69 2.85 5.17
CA TRP A 31 0.90 2.73 3.93
C TRP A 31 -0.41 2.04 4.30
N TYR A 32 -1.56 2.63 3.98
CA TYR A 32 -2.84 2.13 4.47
C TYR A 32 -3.94 2.20 3.40
N THR A 33 -4.88 1.28 3.48
CA THR A 33 -6.08 1.29 2.63
C THR A 33 -7.12 2.25 3.21
N GLY A 34 -7.63 3.15 2.38
CA GLY A 34 -8.79 3.97 2.71
C GLY A 34 -9.83 4.00 1.61
N SER A 35 -11.03 4.48 1.93
CA SER A 35 -12.09 4.73 0.95
C SER A 35 -12.97 5.92 1.36
N GLN A 36 -13.55 6.60 0.37
CA GLN A 36 -14.49 7.69 0.56
C GLN A 36 -15.94 7.20 0.47
N ASP A 37 -16.87 7.99 0.98
CA ASP A 37 -18.29 7.73 0.78
C ASP A 37 -18.66 8.00 -0.66
N GLN A 38 -19.13 6.97 -1.36
CA GLN A 38 -19.65 7.11 -2.70
C GLN A 38 -21.16 7.36 -2.65
N PRO A 39 -21.69 8.25 -3.51
CA PRO A 39 -23.13 8.41 -3.62
C PRO A 39 -23.78 7.07 -4.00
N PRO A 40 -25.01 6.77 -3.52
CA PRO A 40 -25.60 5.43 -3.63
C PRO A 40 -25.61 4.83 -5.05
N TRP A 41 -25.79 5.67 -6.07
CA TRP A 41 -25.77 5.25 -7.48
C TRP A 41 -24.41 4.74 -7.96
N MET A 42 -23.32 5.15 -7.31
CA MET A 42 -21.95 4.76 -7.64
C MET A 42 -21.49 3.55 -6.81
N ARG A 43 -22.29 3.09 -5.83
CA ARG A 43 -22.03 1.87 -5.03
C ARG A 43 -22.48 0.57 -5.73
N MET A 44 -23.24 0.68 -6.82
CA MET A 44 -23.86 -0.47 -7.51
C MET A 44 -22.97 -1.14 -8.56
N THR A 45 -21.82 -0.57 -8.89
CA THR A 45 -20.85 -1.15 -9.82
C THR A 45 -19.65 -1.68 -9.04
N SER A 46 -19.31 -2.97 -9.16
CA SER A 46 -18.09 -3.53 -8.57
C SER A 46 -16.79 -2.91 -9.12
N VAL A 47 -16.91 -2.11 -10.18
CA VAL A 47 -15.83 -1.41 -10.88
C VAL A 47 -15.46 -0.07 -10.21
N THR A 48 -16.24 0.41 -9.22
CA THR A 48 -16.06 1.70 -8.55
C THR A 48 -15.67 1.56 -7.08
N ASP A 49 -15.04 0.44 -6.70
CA ASP A 49 -14.53 0.30 -5.34
C ASP A 49 -13.40 1.30 -5.12
N THR A 50 -13.70 2.42 -4.45
CA THR A 50 -12.81 3.57 -4.26
C THR A 50 -11.79 3.35 -3.17
N ARG A 51 -11.18 2.16 -3.17
CA ARG A 51 -10.08 1.83 -2.28
C ARG A 51 -8.79 2.32 -2.89
N HIS A 52 -8.07 3.09 -2.11
CA HIS A 52 -6.80 3.65 -2.50
C HIS A 52 -5.77 3.42 -1.39
N ILE A 53 -4.50 3.55 -1.73
CA ILE A 53 -3.42 3.47 -0.76
C ILE A 53 -2.95 4.88 -0.42
N GLY A 54 -3.03 5.20 0.86
CA GLY A 54 -2.54 6.44 1.43
C GLY A 54 -1.27 6.25 2.24
N TYR A 55 -0.62 7.37 2.53
CA TYR A 55 0.61 7.43 3.31
C TYR A 55 0.45 8.31 4.54
N ALA A 56 0.99 7.88 5.67
CA ALA A 56 1.03 8.68 6.89
C ALA A 56 2.37 8.52 7.60
N VAL A 57 2.77 9.53 8.37
CA VAL A 57 4.02 9.51 9.16
C VAL A 57 3.77 9.82 10.61
N SER A 58 4.60 9.29 11.49
CA SER A 58 4.58 9.56 12.92
C SER A 58 6.00 9.61 13.49
N ARG A 59 6.20 10.37 14.58
CA ARG A 59 7.46 10.38 15.34
C ARG A 59 7.45 9.40 16.50
N ASP A 60 6.26 9.03 16.98
CA ASP A 60 6.06 8.20 18.17
C ASP A 60 5.29 6.90 17.89
N GLY A 61 4.81 6.72 16.65
CA GLY A 61 3.99 5.58 16.25
C GLY A 61 2.53 5.67 16.73
N LEU A 62 2.18 6.71 17.49
CA LEU A 62 0.87 6.89 18.12
C LEU A 62 0.08 8.01 17.43
N HIS A 63 0.73 9.15 17.20
CA HIS A 63 0.15 10.31 16.56
C HIS A 63 0.60 10.40 15.11
N TRP A 64 -0.33 10.26 14.18
CA TRP A 64 -0.03 10.20 12.75
C TRP A 64 -0.42 11.49 12.04
N LYS A 65 0.44 11.92 11.12
CA LYS A 65 0.22 13.05 10.22
C LYS A 65 0.04 12.53 8.80
N LYS A 66 -1.00 13.03 8.12
CA LYS A 66 -1.28 12.77 6.70
C LYS A 66 -0.73 13.95 5.89
N PRO A 67 0.48 13.86 5.30
CA PRO A 67 1.05 14.97 4.55
C PRO A 67 0.28 15.24 3.26
N LYS A 68 0.16 16.51 2.85
CA LYS A 68 -0.28 16.86 1.50
C LYS A 68 0.89 16.59 0.53
N LEU A 69 0.85 15.45 -0.16
CA LEU A 69 1.96 14.97 -0.98
C LEU A 69 2.02 15.62 -2.37
N GLY A 70 0.88 16.01 -2.95
CA GLY A 70 0.85 16.62 -4.28
C GLY A 70 0.96 15.62 -5.46
N ILE A 71 1.13 14.33 -5.17
CA ILE A 71 1.50 13.29 -6.16
C ILE A 71 0.31 12.89 -7.04
N ILE A 72 -0.83 12.60 -6.42
CA ILE A 72 -2.02 12.10 -7.12
C ILE A 72 -3.09 13.19 -7.20
N ASP A 73 -3.61 13.42 -8.41
CA ASP A 73 -4.83 14.21 -8.60
C ASP A 73 -6.03 13.33 -8.27
N TYR A 74 -6.79 13.74 -7.25
CA TYR A 74 -7.99 13.05 -6.82
C TYR A 74 -9.13 14.05 -6.72
N LEU A 75 -10.16 13.85 -7.53
CA LEU A 75 -11.33 14.73 -7.61
C LEU A 75 -10.96 16.21 -7.85
N GLY A 76 -9.93 16.46 -8.69
CA GLY A 76 -9.51 17.81 -9.06
C GLY A 76 -8.62 18.50 -8.02
N SER A 77 -8.13 17.77 -7.01
CA SER A 77 -7.20 18.29 -6.02
C SER A 77 -6.03 17.34 -5.78
N ARG A 78 -4.84 17.92 -5.63
CA ARG A 78 -3.60 17.24 -5.23
C ARG A 78 -3.28 17.41 -3.74
N GLU A 79 -4.14 18.09 -2.98
CA GLU A 79 -3.98 18.30 -1.55
C GLU A 79 -4.40 17.07 -0.73
N ASN A 80 -3.76 15.93 -1.00
CA ASN A 80 -4.06 14.64 -0.38
C ASN A 80 -2.77 13.89 -0.06
N ASN A 81 -2.90 12.77 0.64
CA ASN A 81 -1.80 11.88 1.03
C ASN A 81 -1.81 10.54 0.27
N LEU A 82 -2.37 10.52 -0.94
CA LEU A 82 -2.49 9.32 -1.76
C LEU A 82 -1.15 8.99 -2.44
N VAL A 83 -0.85 7.69 -2.53
CA VAL A 83 0.33 7.17 -3.23
C VAL A 83 -0.01 6.14 -4.32
N VAL A 84 -1.20 5.49 -4.23
CA VAL A 84 -1.70 4.59 -5.29
C VAL A 84 -3.24 4.66 -5.36
N LEU A 85 -3.80 4.66 -6.57
CA LEU A 85 -5.25 4.52 -6.83
C LEU A 85 -5.63 3.07 -7.11
N ASP A 86 -6.93 2.76 -6.96
CA ASP A 86 -7.54 1.46 -7.29
C ASP A 86 -6.81 0.24 -6.70
N GLY A 87 -6.50 0.33 -5.40
CA GLY A 87 -5.75 -0.68 -4.67
C GLY A 87 -6.17 -0.81 -3.21
N GLN A 88 -6.06 -2.03 -2.67
CA GLN A 88 -6.22 -2.29 -1.25
C GLN A 88 -5.19 -3.31 -0.76
N ALA A 89 -5.14 -3.46 0.56
CA ALA A 89 -4.30 -4.45 1.22
C ALA A 89 -2.83 -4.36 0.83
N ALA A 90 -2.30 -3.13 0.84
CA ALA A 90 -0.89 -2.87 0.63
C ALA A 90 -0.05 -3.49 1.75
N SER A 91 0.87 -4.38 1.37
CA SER A 91 1.96 -4.88 2.21
C SER A 91 3.28 -4.39 1.62
N VAL A 92 3.96 -3.51 2.35
CA VAL A 92 5.25 -2.91 1.97
C VAL A 92 6.41 -3.61 2.68
N ILE A 93 7.50 -3.86 1.96
CA ILE A 93 8.74 -4.43 2.46
C ILE A 93 9.85 -3.41 2.21
N ASP A 94 10.69 -3.12 3.21
CA ASP A 94 11.98 -2.42 3.01
C ASP A 94 13.03 -3.46 2.62
N LEU A 95 13.23 -3.63 1.32
CA LEU A 95 14.11 -4.65 0.74
C LEU A 95 15.56 -4.49 1.18
N LYS A 96 16.03 -3.24 1.31
CA LYS A 96 17.41 -2.94 1.71
C LYS A 96 17.63 -3.27 3.17
N ARG A 97 16.69 -2.88 4.04
CA ARG A 97 16.77 -3.19 5.47
C ARG A 97 16.63 -4.68 5.74
N SER A 98 15.75 -5.37 5.01
CA SER A 98 15.62 -6.83 5.02
C SER A 98 16.80 -7.55 4.37
N LYS A 99 17.78 -6.82 3.81
CA LYS A 99 18.98 -7.37 3.16
C LYS A 99 18.67 -8.35 2.04
N VAL A 100 17.59 -8.11 1.28
CA VAL A 100 17.24 -8.94 0.12
C VAL A 100 18.36 -8.86 -0.91
N PRO A 101 19.03 -9.98 -1.27
CA PRO A 101 20.15 -9.96 -2.21
C PRO A 101 19.74 -9.38 -3.57
N GLY A 102 20.53 -8.46 -4.10
CA GLY A 102 20.29 -7.86 -5.42
C GLY A 102 19.13 -6.86 -5.47
N ALA A 103 18.59 -6.42 -4.33
CA ALA A 103 17.54 -5.41 -4.26
C ALA A 103 17.98 -4.11 -4.97
N LYS A 104 17.28 -3.78 -6.07
CA LYS A 104 17.53 -2.54 -6.84
C LYS A 104 16.78 -1.35 -6.25
N ARG A 105 15.53 -1.56 -5.86
CA ARG A 105 14.67 -0.56 -5.21
C ARG A 105 14.75 -0.66 -3.70
N ARG A 106 14.44 0.43 -2.99
CA ARG A 106 14.38 0.40 -1.51
C ARG A 106 13.18 -0.37 -1.00
N TYR A 107 12.00 -0.08 -1.53
CA TYR A 107 10.74 -0.64 -1.10
C TYR A 107 10.11 -1.48 -2.20
N ARG A 108 9.35 -2.49 -1.77
CA ARG A 108 8.45 -3.26 -2.63
C ARG A 108 7.08 -3.35 -1.98
N MET A 109 6.02 -3.21 -2.74
CA MET A 109 4.65 -3.35 -2.27
C MET A 109 3.97 -4.49 -3.01
N TYR A 110 3.33 -5.37 -2.25
CA TYR A 110 2.29 -6.27 -2.72
C TYR A 110 0.94 -5.60 -2.42
N MET A 111 0.02 -5.56 -3.38
CA MET A 111 -1.35 -5.14 -3.10
C MET A 111 -2.36 -5.84 -4.02
N GLU A 112 -3.61 -5.90 -3.56
CA GLU A 112 -4.74 -6.17 -4.43
C GLU A 112 -5.05 -4.93 -5.27
N SER A 113 -5.04 -5.10 -6.59
CA SER A 113 -5.46 -4.08 -7.55
C SER A 113 -6.79 -4.45 -8.19
N PHE A 114 -7.64 -3.44 -8.38
CA PHE A 114 -8.95 -3.55 -9.01
C PHE A 114 -8.93 -3.28 -10.52
N GLY A 115 -7.74 -3.10 -11.10
CA GLY A 115 -7.51 -2.89 -12.52
C GLY A 115 -6.84 -4.07 -13.22
N GLY A 116 -7.26 -4.37 -14.45
CA GLY A 116 -6.57 -5.29 -15.36
C GLY A 116 -7.50 -6.30 -16.06
N PRO A 117 -7.01 -6.99 -17.11
CA PRO A 117 -7.79 -7.99 -17.82
C PRO A 117 -7.80 -9.36 -17.09
N PRO A 118 -8.98 -10.02 -16.98
CA PRO A 118 -10.30 -9.53 -17.38
C PRO A 118 -10.84 -8.46 -16.40
N PRO A 119 -11.58 -7.45 -16.90
CA PRO A 119 -12.14 -6.40 -16.05
C PRO A 119 -12.95 -6.96 -14.88
N GLY A 120 -12.73 -6.43 -13.67
CA GLY A 120 -13.44 -6.86 -12.46
C GLY A 120 -12.81 -8.04 -11.72
N ALA A 121 -11.67 -8.58 -12.19
CA ALA A 121 -10.91 -9.57 -11.44
C ALA A 121 -9.96 -8.91 -10.41
N THR A 122 -10.14 -9.26 -9.14
CA THR A 122 -9.14 -9.08 -8.08
C THR A 122 -7.80 -9.66 -8.52
N ASN A 123 -6.77 -8.84 -8.47
CA ASN A 123 -5.48 -9.13 -9.06
C ASN A 123 -4.36 -8.66 -8.15
N PHE A 124 -3.46 -9.57 -7.76
CA PHE A 124 -2.31 -9.19 -6.96
C PHE A 124 -1.15 -8.73 -7.84
N ARG A 125 -0.54 -7.62 -7.45
CA ARG A 125 0.51 -6.93 -8.22
C ARG A 125 1.67 -6.52 -7.32
N TRP A 126 2.87 -6.60 -7.88
CA TRP A 126 4.09 -6.08 -7.29
C TRP A 126 4.31 -4.64 -7.75
N PHE A 127 4.75 -3.78 -6.83
CA PHE A 127 5.19 -2.42 -7.13
C PHE A 127 6.55 -2.15 -6.49
N GLY A 128 7.42 -1.44 -7.18
CA GLY A 128 8.71 -0.99 -6.69
C GLY A 128 8.73 0.51 -6.40
N SER A 129 9.47 0.92 -5.36
CA SER A 129 9.68 2.34 -5.03
C SER A 129 11.02 2.58 -4.35
N ASP A 130 11.67 3.71 -4.60
CA ASP A 130 12.90 4.11 -3.88
C ASP A 130 12.63 4.98 -2.65
N ASP A 131 11.52 5.73 -2.65
CA ASP A 131 11.16 6.67 -1.59
C ASP A 131 9.91 6.25 -0.80
N GLY A 132 9.19 5.23 -1.28
CA GLY A 132 7.95 4.74 -0.70
C GLY A 132 6.74 5.63 -1.01
N LEU A 133 6.88 6.61 -1.90
CA LEU A 133 5.83 7.55 -2.29
C LEU A 133 5.46 7.40 -3.77
N HIS A 134 6.47 7.20 -4.62
CA HIS A 134 6.29 6.98 -6.06
C HIS A 134 6.42 5.49 -6.36
N TRP A 135 5.33 4.86 -6.78
CA TRP A 135 5.24 3.42 -7.00
C TRP A 135 5.10 3.09 -8.48
N GLU A 136 5.90 2.14 -8.96
CA GLU A 136 5.87 1.63 -10.33
C GLU A 136 5.47 0.16 -10.33
N GLU A 137 4.53 -0.25 -11.20
CA GLU A 137 4.12 -1.67 -11.33
C GLU A 137 5.27 -2.50 -11.90
N GLU A 138 5.65 -3.57 -11.20
CA GLU A 138 6.67 -4.52 -11.62
C GLU A 138 6.08 -5.81 -12.23
N GLY A 139 4.78 -6.03 -12.05
CA GLY A 139 4.03 -7.11 -12.69
C GLY A 139 3.11 -7.89 -11.75
N ARG A 140 2.63 -9.03 -12.23
CA ARG A 140 1.75 -9.92 -11.45
C ARG A 140 2.54 -10.67 -10.39
N VAL A 141 1.91 -10.87 -9.24
CA VAL A 141 2.41 -11.79 -8.22
C VAL A 141 2.19 -13.20 -8.73
N SER A 142 3.25 -14.02 -8.75
CA SER A 142 3.15 -15.41 -9.17
C SER A 142 2.45 -16.26 -8.10
N GLU A 143 1.84 -17.39 -8.47
CA GLU A 143 1.17 -18.28 -7.51
C GLU A 143 2.09 -18.78 -6.38
N GLN A 144 3.39 -18.87 -6.65
CA GLN A 144 4.42 -19.30 -5.70
C GLN A 144 4.77 -18.20 -4.69
N GLU A 145 4.50 -16.95 -5.03
CA GLU A 145 4.75 -15.77 -4.20
C GLU A 145 3.47 -15.22 -3.56
N LEU A 146 2.31 -15.82 -3.87
CA LEU A 146 1.04 -15.40 -3.28
C LEU A 146 1.11 -15.58 -1.77
N PRO A 147 1.05 -14.49 -0.99
CA PRO A 147 0.97 -14.61 0.44
C PRO A 147 -0.38 -15.24 0.82
N ILE A 148 -0.34 -16.20 1.76
CA ILE A 148 -1.55 -16.87 2.26
C ILE A 148 -2.41 -15.88 3.09
N GLU A 149 -1.78 -14.84 3.64
CA GLU A 149 -2.41 -13.79 4.45
C GLU A 149 -2.24 -12.40 3.80
N LEU A 150 -3.32 -11.61 3.84
CA LEU A 150 -3.39 -10.27 3.23
C LEU A 150 -2.77 -9.17 4.11
N ALA A 151 -2.17 -9.56 5.24
CA ALA A 151 -1.79 -8.63 6.30
C ALA A 151 -0.36 -8.10 6.13
N HIS A 152 0.67 -8.97 6.15
CA HIS A 152 2.07 -8.56 6.03
C HIS A 152 2.96 -9.67 5.48
N VAL A 153 3.74 -9.35 4.45
CA VAL A 153 4.86 -10.20 4.02
C VAL A 153 6.14 -9.70 4.67
N ILE A 154 6.86 -10.59 5.33
CA ILE A 154 8.20 -10.33 5.88
C ILE A 154 9.24 -11.20 5.18
N TYR A 155 10.45 -10.65 5.05
CA TYR A 155 11.62 -11.40 4.59
C TYR A 155 12.52 -11.73 5.78
N ASP A 156 12.75 -13.03 6.00
CA ASP A 156 13.67 -13.57 6.98
C ASP A 156 14.95 -14.08 6.29
N PRO A 157 16.06 -13.32 6.34
CA PRO A 157 17.30 -13.73 5.69
C PRO A 157 17.95 -14.96 6.33
N ASP A 158 17.59 -15.29 7.58
CA ASP A 158 18.21 -16.34 8.37
C ASP A 158 17.51 -17.70 8.21
N ASP A 159 16.40 -17.77 7.45
CA ASP A 159 15.75 -19.04 7.15
C ASP A 159 16.66 -19.91 6.24
N PRO A 160 16.99 -21.16 6.67
CA PRO A 160 17.89 -22.03 5.93
C PRO A 160 17.29 -22.53 4.61
N HIS A 161 15.98 -22.39 4.42
CA HIS A 161 15.27 -22.77 3.22
C HIS A 161 14.94 -21.52 2.37
N PRO A 162 15.61 -21.28 1.22
CA PRO A 162 15.44 -20.07 0.42
C PRO A 162 14.00 -19.76 0.01
N GLU A 163 13.19 -20.79 -0.24
CA GLU A 163 11.78 -20.70 -0.58
C GLU A 163 10.88 -20.27 0.59
N ARG A 164 11.37 -20.34 1.83
CA ARG A 164 10.64 -19.99 3.06
C ARG A 164 11.04 -18.64 3.65
N ARG A 165 12.01 -17.97 3.02
CA ARG A 165 12.48 -16.66 3.47
C ARG A 165 11.39 -15.60 3.35
N TRP A 166 10.41 -15.81 2.49
CA TRP A 166 9.20 -15.00 2.43
C TRP A 166 8.14 -15.64 3.32
N LYS A 167 7.66 -14.88 4.33
CA LYS A 167 6.63 -15.31 5.27
C LYS A 167 5.45 -14.35 5.17
N ALA A 168 4.25 -14.89 5.14
CA ALA A 168 2.98 -14.17 5.12
C ALA A 168 2.19 -14.47 6.39
#